data_AF-A0A0G1QH43-F1
#
_entry.id   AF-A0A0G1QH43-F1
#
_cell.length_a   1.000
_cell.length_b   1.000
_cell.length_c   1.000
_cell.angle_alpha   90.00
_cell.angle_beta   90.00
_cell.angle_gamma   90.00
#
_symmetry.space_group_name_H-M   'P 1'
#
loop_
_entity.id
_entity.type
_entity.pdbx_description
1 polymer ?
#
loop_
_entity_poly.entity_id
_entity_poly.type
_entity_poly.pdbx_seq_one_letter_code
_entity_poly.pdbx_strand_id
1 'polypeptide(L)'
;MNLVRFSGRGEVYSVTQVGREQAPSGFVDLAPYGLAIVELPEGLRILGRLTDLEIDQQTGELELPQIGDQVEMVIRKGGGRDERGIINYQYTFRPPIVPATEQQVAEIRGEIAKWIKWGRE
;
A
#
# COMPACT_ATOMS: atom_id res chain seq x y z
N MET A 1 -25.00 -5.92 22.05
CA MET A 1 -24.08 -5.04 21.31
C MET A 1 -24.02 -5.58 19.90
N ASN A 2 -24.53 -4.85 18.90
CA ASN A 2 -24.53 -5.31 17.52
C ASN A 2 -23.19 -4.92 16.88
N LEU A 3 -22.38 -5.93 16.54
CA LEU A 3 -21.13 -5.73 15.81
C LEU A 3 -21.46 -5.62 14.33
N VAL A 4 -20.97 -4.56 13.69
CA VAL A 4 -21.08 -4.36 12.24
C VAL A 4 -19.73 -4.69 11.61
N ARG A 5 -19.74 -5.53 10.57
CA ARG A 5 -18.56 -5.86 9.79
C ARG A 5 -18.50 -4.97 8.56
N PHE A 6 -17.44 -4.17 8.45
CA PHE A 6 -17.16 -3.36 7.29
C PHE A 6 -16.58 -4.21 6.16
N SER A 7 -16.85 -3.81 4.93
CA SER A 7 -16.38 -4.48 3.71
C SER A 7 -14.86 -4.45 3.57
N GLY A 8 -14.20 -3.43 4.14
CA GLY A 8 -12.78 -3.20 3.96
C GLY A 8 -12.41 -2.63 2.59
N ARG A 9 -13.38 -2.26 1.76
CA ARG A 9 -13.15 -1.48 0.53
C ARG A 9 -13.46 -0.02 0.79
N GLY A 10 -12.83 0.88 0.05
CA GLY A 10 -13.18 2.29 0.12
C GLY A 10 -12.55 3.11 -1.00
N GLU A 11 -12.87 4.38 -0.98
CA GLU A 11 -12.42 5.38 -1.94
C GLU A 11 -11.52 6.40 -1.25
N VAL A 12 -10.44 6.81 -1.89
CA VAL A 12 -9.54 7.83 -1.35
C VAL A 12 -10.26 9.18 -1.33
N TYR A 13 -10.56 9.67 -0.14
CA TYR A 13 -11.17 10.99 0.07
C TYR A 13 -10.13 12.11 0.11
N SER A 14 -8.98 11.85 0.73
CA SER A 14 -7.83 12.77 0.77
C SER A 14 -6.57 11.96 0.98
N VAL A 15 -5.46 12.39 0.40
CA VAL A 15 -4.18 11.68 0.43
C VAL A 15 -3.01 12.62 0.64
N THR A 16 -1.95 12.13 1.27
CA THR A 16 -0.69 12.86 1.41
C THR A 16 0.47 11.90 1.61
N GLN A 17 1.69 12.36 1.37
CA GLN A 17 2.92 11.68 1.74
C GLN A 17 3.57 12.38 2.93
N VAL A 18 4.06 11.59 3.88
CA VAL A 18 4.91 12.07 4.97
C VAL A 18 6.36 11.77 4.61
N GLY A 19 7.15 12.83 4.43
CA GLY A 19 8.60 12.75 4.23
C GLY A 19 9.35 12.45 5.53
N ARG A 20 10.64 12.12 5.40
CA ARG A 20 11.48 11.69 6.54
C ARG A 20 11.63 12.77 7.61
N GLU A 21 11.73 14.03 7.20
CA GLU A 21 11.92 15.16 8.12
C GLU A 21 10.66 15.49 8.93
N GLN A 22 9.47 15.18 8.37
CA GLN A 22 8.18 15.42 9.02
C GLN A 22 7.65 14.19 9.76
N ALA A 23 8.31 13.04 9.64
CA ALA A 23 7.90 11.80 10.28
C ALA A 23 8.06 11.88 11.82
N PRO A 24 7.03 11.52 12.60
CA PRO A 24 7.14 11.45 14.05
C PRO A 24 8.21 10.45 14.51
N SER A 25 8.73 10.64 15.72
CA SER A 25 9.65 9.68 16.35
C SER A 25 9.04 8.28 16.37
N GLY A 26 9.82 7.27 15.94
CA GLY A 26 9.37 5.88 15.78
C GLY A 26 8.78 5.53 14.40
N PHE A 27 8.52 6.52 13.54
CA PHE A 27 8.01 6.32 12.18
C PHE A 27 9.00 6.79 11.09
N VAL A 28 10.15 7.36 11.49
CA VAL A 28 11.19 7.82 10.56
C VAL A 28 11.67 6.70 9.64
N ASP A 29 11.81 5.48 10.15
CA ASP A 29 12.25 4.31 9.37
C ASP A 29 11.19 3.80 8.38
N LEU A 30 9.95 4.29 8.49
CA LEU A 30 8.88 4.00 7.55
C LEU A 30 8.76 5.06 6.47
N ALA A 31 9.50 6.17 6.57
CA ALA A 31 9.41 7.27 5.63
C ALA A 31 10.21 7.00 4.33
N PRO A 32 9.71 7.44 3.16
CA PRO A 32 8.41 8.09 2.97
C PRO A 32 7.24 7.08 3.12
N TYR A 33 6.11 7.55 3.68
CA TYR A 33 4.87 6.76 3.72
C TYR A 33 3.65 7.59 3.35
N GLY A 34 2.70 6.95 2.66
CA GLY A 34 1.42 7.54 2.32
C GLY A 34 0.42 7.46 3.47
N LEU A 35 -0.39 8.50 3.62
CA LEU A 35 -1.57 8.53 4.47
C LEU A 35 -2.78 8.87 3.61
N ALA A 36 -3.91 8.22 3.92
CA ALA A 36 -5.19 8.52 3.27
C ALA A 36 -6.33 8.55 4.29
N ILE A 37 -7.24 9.49 4.09
CA ILE A 37 -8.60 9.38 4.59
C ILE A 37 -9.37 8.60 3.53
N VAL A 38 -9.98 7.48 3.92
CA VAL A 38 -10.70 6.59 3.04
C VAL A 38 -12.18 6.61 3.41
N GLU A 39 -13.04 6.89 2.43
CA GLU A 39 -14.49 6.80 2.56
C GLU A 39 -14.93 5.36 2.27
N LEU A 40 -15.54 4.72 3.27
CA LEU A 40 -16.07 3.37 3.16
C LEU A 40 -17.51 3.42 2.64
N PRO A 41 -17.97 2.39 1.90
CA PRO A 41 -19.34 2.35 1.38
C PRO A 41 -20.40 2.31 2.49
N GLU A 42 -20.02 1.92 3.71
CA GLU A 42 -20.88 2.00 4.89
C GLU A 42 -21.10 3.43 5.41
N GLY A 43 -20.48 4.45 4.80
CA GLY A 43 -20.69 5.89 5.08
C GLY A 43 -19.74 6.50 6.10
N LEU A 44 -18.70 5.78 6.53
CA LEU A 44 -17.69 6.25 7.47
C LEU A 44 -16.38 6.59 6.76
N ARG A 45 -15.69 7.63 7.23
CA ARG A 45 -14.33 7.96 6.79
C ARG A 45 -13.33 7.54 7.84
N ILE A 46 -12.27 6.86 7.42
CA ILE A 46 -11.21 6.40 8.33
C ILE A 46 -9.83 6.82 7.83
N LEU A 47 -8.97 7.22 8.76
CA LEU A 47 -7.55 7.48 8.49
C LEU A 47 -6.78 6.17 8.52
N GLY A 48 -5.95 5.94 7.51
CA GLY A 48 -5.01 4.82 7.46
C GLY A 48 -3.75 5.17 6.68
N ARG A 49 -2.72 4.34 6.84
CA ARG A 49 -1.56 4.37 5.94
C ARG A 49 -1.89 3.74 4.60
N LEU A 50 -1.06 4.05 3.62
CA LEU A 50 -1.02 3.36 2.34
C LEU A 50 0.19 2.41 2.31
N THR A 51 0.03 1.28 1.63
CA THR A 51 1.07 0.26 1.43
C THR A 51 1.00 -0.26 -0.01
N ASP A 52 2.02 -1.01 -0.41
CA ASP A 52 2.18 -1.53 -1.77
C ASP A 52 2.17 -0.41 -2.83
N LEU A 53 2.82 0.71 -2.51
CA LEU A 53 3.03 1.82 -3.44
C LEU A 53 4.42 1.74 -4.05
N GLU A 54 4.54 2.15 -5.30
CA GLU A 54 5.82 2.30 -5.97
C GLU A 54 6.52 3.59 -5.53
N ILE A 55 7.85 3.59 -5.60
CA ILE A 55 8.68 4.76 -5.36
C ILE A 55 9.28 5.17 -6.70
N ASP A 56 9.03 6.41 -7.09
CA ASP A 56 9.68 7.01 -8.24
C ASP A 56 11.19 7.10 -7.97
N GLN A 57 11.98 6.45 -8.83
CA GLN A 57 13.42 6.30 -8.64
C GLN A 57 14.21 7.60 -8.84
N GLN A 58 13.63 8.60 -9.49
CA GLN A 58 14.29 9.87 -9.77
C GLN A 58 14.06 10.89 -8.65
N THR A 59 12.82 10.94 -8.15
CA THR A 59 12.37 11.90 -7.14
C THR A 59 12.43 11.34 -5.72
N GLY A 60 12.32 10.02 -5.56
CA GLY A 60 12.19 9.36 -4.26
C GLY A 60 10.81 9.50 -3.62
N GLU A 61 9.82 10.02 -4.36
CA GLU A 61 8.44 10.16 -3.91
C GLU A 61 7.62 8.89 -4.18
N LEU A 62 6.57 8.68 -3.38
CA LEU A 62 5.61 7.61 -3.58
C LEU A 62 4.63 7.97 -4.68
N GLU A 63 4.34 6.99 -5.53
CA GLU A 63 3.19 7.07 -6.42
C GLU A 63 1.90 6.89 -5.59
N LEU A 64 1.33 8.01 -5.15
CA LEU A 64 0.10 8.01 -4.36
C LEU A 64 -1.13 7.78 -5.26
N PRO A 65 -2.14 7.05 -4.78
CA PRO A 65 -3.45 7.00 -5.43
C PRO A 65 -4.07 8.40 -5.46
N GLN A 66 -4.89 8.67 -6.47
CA GLN A 66 -5.60 9.93 -6.62
C GLN A 66 -6.86 9.94 -5.76
N ILE A 67 -7.39 11.15 -5.48
CA ILE A 67 -8.71 11.27 -4.86
C ILE A 67 -9.75 10.64 -5.79
N GLY A 68 -10.60 9.77 -5.25
CA GLY A 68 -11.56 8.97 -6.01
C GLY A 68 -11.08 7.56 -6.37
N ASP A 69 -9.78 7.27 -6.23
CA ASP A 69 -9.28 5.93 -6.49
C ASP A 69 -9.76 4.94 -5.42
N GLN A 70 -10.04 3.72 -5.87
CA GLN A 70 -10.42 2.63 -4.98
C GLN A 70 -9.21 2.10 -4.22
N VAL A 71 -9.42 1.68 -2.98
CA VAL A 71 -8.43 1.02 -2.13
C VAL A 71 -9.08 -0.11 -1.33
N GLU A 72 -8.25 -1.08 -0.93
CA GLU A 72 -8.66 -2.18 -0.07
C GLU A 72 -7.82 -2.23 1.21
N MET A 73 -8.50 -2.54 2.31
CA MET A 73 -7.91 -2.67 3.63
C MET A 73 -7.15 -4.00 3.74
N VAL A 74 -5.93 -3.93 4.24
CA VAL A 74 -5.08 -5.08 4.54
C VAL A 74 -4.47 -4.94 5.92
N ILE A 75 -4.03 -6.05 6.50
CA ILE A 75 -3.27 -6.04 7.76
C ILE A 75 -1.78 -6.05 7.45
N ARG A 76 -1.04 -5.11 8.04
CA ARG A 76 0.42 -5.01 7.95
C ARG A 76 1.04 -4.85 9.31
N LYS A 77 2.34 -5.12 9.37
CA LYS A 77 3.16 -4.73 10.53
C LYS A 77 3.11 -3.21 10.67
N GLY A 78 2.72 -2.74 11.85
CA GLY A 78 2.47 -1.34 12.18
C GLY A 78 3.73 -0.46 12.17
N GLY A 79 4.91 -1.08 12.34
CA GLY A 79 6.19 -0.41 12.47
C GLY A 79 7.18 -1.30 13.20
N GLY A 80 8.06 -0.70 14.00
CA GLY A 80 9.00 -1.44 14.87
C GLY A 80 8.31 -2.30 15.93
N ARG A 81 9.12 -3.03 16.70
CA ARG A 81 8.66 -3.62 17.96
C ARG A 81 8.42 -2.49 18.96
N ASP A 82 7.44 -2.64 19.84
CA ASP A 82 7.31 -1.71 20.97
C ASP A 82 8.47 -1.88 21.98
N GLU A 83 8.46 -1.07 23.04
CA GLU A 83 9.46 -1.10 24.12
C GLU A 83 9.63 -2.49 24.77
N ARG A 84 8.64 -3.38 24.63
CA ARG A 84 8.63 -4.74 25.18
C ARG A 84 8.98 -5.81 24.15
N GLY A 85 9.29 -5.41 22.92
CA GLY A 85 9.59 -6.33 21.84
C GLY A 85 8.36 -6.89 21.11
N ILE A 86 7.15 -6.39 21.35
CA ILE A 86 5.93 -6.91 20.72
C ILE A 86 5.77 -6.34 19.31
N ILE A 87 5.37 -7.20 18.37
CA ILE A 87 5.06 -6.79 17.00
C ILE A 87 3.62 -6.29 16.95
N ASN A 88 3.45 -5.02 16.62
CA ASN A 88 2.14 -4.43 16.41
C ASN A 88 1.67 -4.68 14.97
N TYR A 89 0.43 -5.16 14.81
CA TYR A 89 -0.24 -5.28 13.53
C TYR A 89 -1.34 -4.22 13.43
N GLN A 90 -1.46 -3.59 12.27
CA GLN A 90 -2.39 -2.50 12.02
C GLN A 90 -3.09 -2.72 10.69
N TYR A 91 -4.32 -2.23 10.60
CA TYR A 91 -4.95 -2.07 9.29
C TYR A 91 -4.26 -0.93 8.53
N THR A 92 -4.17 -1.09 7.22
CA THR A 92 -3.66 -0.11 6.26
C THR A 92 -4.43 -0.31 4.95
N PHE A 93 -4.24 0.57 3.98
CA PHE A 93 -4.88 0.47 2.66
C PHE A 93 -3.84 0.26 1.57
N ARG A 94 -4.26 -0.35 0.47
CA ARG A 94 -3.47 -0.45 -0.76
C ARG A 94 -4.35 -0.28 -1.99
N PRO A 95 -3.77 0.08 -3.15
CA PRO A 95 -4.45 -0.09 -4.42
C PRO A 95 -4.94 -1.54 -4.59
N PRO A 96 -6.11 -1.76 -5.21
CA PRO A 96 -6.64 -3.09 -5.47
C PRO A 96 -5.66 -3.90 -6.32
N ILE A 97 -5.53 -5.20 -6.01
CA ILE A 97 -4.80 -6.09 -6.90
C ILE A 97 -5.65 -6.29 -8.15
N VAL A 98 -5.15 -5.78 -9.27
CA VAL A 98 -5.74 -6.04 -10.59
C VAL A 98 -5.00 -7.21 -11.22
N PRO A 99 -5.71 -8.28 -11.65
CA PRO A 99 -5.09 -9.36 -12.40
C PRO A 99 -4.42 -8.82 -13.67
N ALA A 100 -3.21 -9.31 -13.95
CA ALA A 100 -2.52 -8.97 -15.19
C ALA A 100 -3.36 -9.42 -16.39
N THR A 101 -3.36 -8.60 -17.44
CA THR A 101 -3.99 -8.95 -18.72
C THR A 101 -3.26 -10.11 -19.40
N GLU A 102 -3.93 -10.87 -20.25
CA GLU A 102 -3.31 -11.95 -21.05
C GLU A 102 -2.11 -11.46 -21.86
N GLN A 103 -2.15 -10.21 -22.34
CA GLN A 103 -1.04 -9.59 -23.06
C GLN A 103 0.18 -9.39 -22.15
N GLN A 104 -0.01 -8.83 -20.94
CA GLN A 104 1.06 -8.66 -19.95
C GLN A 104 1.61 -10.03 -19.51
N VAL A 105 0.74 -11.02 -19.32
CA VAL A 105 1.16 -12.39 -18.98
C VAL A 105 2.01 -13.00 -20.10
N ALA A 106 1.62 -12.82 -21.36
CA ALA A 106 2.39 -13.31 -22.51
C ALA A 106 3.77 -12.65 -22.61
N GLU A 107 3.86 -11.33 -22.38
CA GLU A 107 5.11 -10.58 -22.35
C GLU A 107 6.06 -11.08 -21.25
N ILE A 108 5.57 -11.19 -20.02
CA ILE A 108 6.35 -11.71 -18.88
C ILE A 108 6.86 -13.13 -19.17
N ARG A 109 6.03 -14.01 -19.73
CA ARG A 109 6.44 -15.36 -20.13
C ARG A 109 7.55 -15.33 -21.19
N GLY A 110 7.46 -14.41 -22.14
CA GLY A 110 8.49 -14.18 -23.16
C GLY A 110 9.83 -13.76 -22.55
N GLU A 111 9.82 -12.82 -21.62
CA GLU A 111 11.02 -12.39 -20.89
C GLU A 111 11.63 -13.54 -20.09
N ILE A 112 10.82 -14.27 -19.30
CA ILE A 112 11.30 -15.42 -18.53
C ILE A 112 11.96 -16.47 -19.45
N ALA A 113 11.40 -16.74 -20.62
CA ALA A 113 11.98 -17.67 -21.58
C ALA A 113 13.37 -17.22 -22.08
N LYS A 114 13.59 -15.91 -22.27
CA LYS A 114 14.92 -15.36 -22.62
C LYS A 114 15.93 -15.60 -21.50
N TRP A 115 15.55 -15.32 -20.26
CA TRP A 115 16.39 -15.55 -19.08
C TRP A 115 16.75 -17.03 -18.89
N ILE A 116 15.78 -17.93 -19.06
CA ILE A 116 16.00 -19.38 -19.00
C ILE A 116 16.93 -19.86 -20.12
N LYS A 117 16.86 -19.26 -21.31
CA LYS A 117 17.77 -19.58 -22.41
C LYS A 117 19.19 -19.12 -22.10
N TRP A 118 19.35 -17.87 -21.63
CA TRP A 118 20.65 -17.31 -21.25
C TRP A 118 21.34 -18.09 -20.14
N GLY A 119 20.61 -18.54 -19.11
CA GLY A 119 21.18 -19.33 -18.02
C GLY A 119 21.56 -20.78 -18.36
N ARG A 120 21.37 -21.22 -19.61
CA ARG A 120 21.80 -22.55 -20.10
C ARG A 120 23.02 -22.50 -21.04
N GLU A 121 23.48 -21.30 -21.41
CA GLU A 121 24.72 -21.05 -22.16
C GLU A 121 25.86 -20.72 -21.19
#